data_AF-A0A7V9TV48-F1
#
_entry.id   AF-A0A7V9TV48-F1
#
_cell.length_a   1.000
_cell.length_b   1.000
_cell.length_c   1.000
_cell.angle_alpha   90.00
_cell.angle_beta   90.00
_cell.angle_gamma   90.00
#
_symmetry.space_group_name_H-M   'P 1'
#
loop_
_entity.id
_entity.type
_entity.pdbx_description
1 polymer ?
#
loop_
_entity_poly.entity_id
_entity_poly.type
_entity_poly.pdbx_seq_one_letter_code
_entity_poly.pdbx_strand_id
1 'polypeptide(L)'
;MRTLAAKALAEVDNQYALGQKTNDVPAMAGDLQLKGNILLEMGRYDEARQHFARALKMTEDSNLSDAIKNNTRRFDHYNRTRVALGKKDVATAKAEAQEFWKLAEASNNPFQLKLAHELGGMIALDEKNYEKAISELEQSNMQNPQDLYRLCWAYQARGNRAKAREYCTKAARFNSLPLINLAFVRAKALKMMVAKG
;
A
#
# COMPACT_ATOMS: atom_id res chain seq x y z
N MET A 1 -13.97 -8.64 9.96
CA MET A 1 -12.87 -8.62 8.98
C MET A 1 -12.73 -9.92 8.20
N ARG A 2 -12.59 -11.10 8.84
CA ARG A 2 -12.39 -12.39 8.13
C ARG A 2 -13.42 -12.68 7.02
N THR A 3 -14.71 -12.44 7.25
CA THR A 3 -15.77 -12.70 6.25
C THR A 3 -15.75 -11.74 5.06
N LEU A 4 -15.34 -10.48 5.25
CA LEU A 4 -15.22 -9.51 4.17
C LEU A 4 -13.99 -9.78 3.30
N ALA A 5 -12.87 -10.16 3.92
CA ALA A 5 -11.66 -10.54 3.20
C ALA A 5 -11.88 -11.80 2.35
N ALA A 6 -12.61 -12.80 2.87
CA ALA A 6 -12.97 -13.99 2.10
C ALA A 6 -13.85 -13.66 0.87
N LYS A 7 -14.84 -12.77 1.03
CA LYS A 7 -15.67 -12.29 -0.10
C LYS A 7 -14.83 -11.51 -1.12
N ALA A 8 -13.91 -10.67 -0.67
CA ALA A 8 -13.00 -9.94 -1.55
C ALA A 8 -12.12 -10.91 -2.36
N LEU A 9 -11.55 -11.94 -1.72
CA LEU A 9 -10.76 -12.95 -2.44
C LEU A 9 -11.58 -13.67 -3.52
N ALA A 10 -12.81 -14.08 -3.19
CA ALA A 10 -13.70 -14.73 -4.16
C ALA A 10 -14.06 -13.81 -5.35
N GLU A 11 -14.26 -12.52 -5.10
CA GLU A 11 -14.51 -11.56 -6.19
C GLU A 11 -13.29 -11.38 -7.09
N VAL A 12 -12.09 -11.34 -6.51
CA VAL A 12 -10.85 -11.27 -7.29
C VAL A 12 -10.56 -12.60 -8.01
N ASP A 13 -11.06 -13.74 -7.53
CA ASP A 13 -11.08 -15.00 -8.30
C ASP A 13 -11.97 -14.89 -9.54
N ASN A 14 -13.16 -14.28 -9.43
CA ASN A 14 -14.04 -14.05 -10.58
C ASN A 14 -13.40 -13.11 -11.63
N GLN A 15 -12.79 -12.02 -11.18
CA GLN A 15 -12.08 -11.07 -12.06
C GLN A 15 -10.92 -11.74 -12.78
N TYR A 16 -10.13 -12.54 -12.05
CA TYR A 16 -9.02 -13.29 -12.63
C TYR A 16 -9.51 -14.29 -13.68
N ALA A 17 -10.61 -15.01 -13.41
CA ALA A 17 -11.20 -15.94 -14.37
C ALA A 17 -11.72 -15.24 -15.64
N LEU A 18 -12.18 -13.99 -15.53
CA LEU A 18 -12.52 -13.17 -16.70
C LEU A 18 -11.27 -12.81 -17.50
N GLY A 19 -10.21 -12.34 -16.83
CA GLY A 19 -8.92 -12.04 -17.46
C GLY A 19 -8.33 -13.27 -18.17
N GLN A 20 -8.48 -14.46 -17.60
CA GLN A 20 -8.08 -15.72 -18.25
C GLN A 20 -8.84 -15.98 -19.56
N LYS A 21 -10.14 -15.72 -19.59
CA LYS A 21 -10.96 -15.91 -20.82
C LYS A 21 -10.56 -14.95 -21.93
N THR A 22 -10.09 -13.77 -21.59
CA THR A 22 -9.69 -12.73 -22.55
C THR A 22 -8.18 -12.67 -22.81
N ASN A 23 -7.39 -13.52 -22.14
CA ASN A 23 -5.92 -13.45 -22.12
C ASN A 23 -5.38 -12.06 -21.73
N ASP A 24 -6.08 -11.37 -20.83
CA ASP A 24 -5.68 -10.04 -20.33
C ASP A 24 -4.63 -10.20 -19.22
N VAL A 25 -3.37 -10.32 -19.63
CA VAL A 25 -2.24 -10.47 -18.71
C VAL A 25 -2.13 -9.32 -17.70
N PRO A 26 -2.23 -8.03 -18.10
CA PRO A 26 -2.26 -6.92 -17.14
C PRO A 26 -3.33 -7.06 -16.06
N ALA A 27 -4.58 -7.39 -16.43
CA ALA A 27 -5.66 -7.58 -15.48
C ALA A 27 -5.37 -8.75 -14.52
N MET A 28 -4.96 -9.90 -15.06
CA MET A 28 -4.62 -11.08 -14.27
C MET A 28 -3.47 -10.83 -13.29
N ALA A 29 -2.43 -10.10 -13.70
CA ALA A 29 -1.32 -9.73 -12.83
C ALA A 29 -1.79 -8.77 -11.73
N GLY A 30 -2.65 -7.80 -12.05
CA GLY A 30 -3.27 -6.89 -11.09
C GLY A 30 -4.11 -7.62 -10.04
N ASP A 31 -4.91 -8.60 -10.46
CA ASP A 31 -5.73 -9.43 -9.57
C ASP A 31 -4.87 -10.29 -8.63
N LEU A 32 -3.76 -10.83 -9.12
CA LEU A 32 -2.80 -11.55 -8.28
C LEU A 32 -2.14 -10.61 -7.25
N GLN A 33 -1.80 -9.38 -7.62
CA GLN A 33 -1.30 -8.37 -6.68
C GLN A 33 -2.35 -8.04 -5.61
N LEU A 34 -3.62 -7.87 -6.01
CA LEU A 34 -4.71 -7.59 -5.07
C LEU A 34 -4.95 -8.75 -4.11
N LYS A 35 -4.93 -10.00 -4.58
CA LYS A 35 -4.98 -11.19 -3.71
C LYS A 35 -3.84 -11.20 -2.71
N GLY A 36 -2.61 -10.96 -3.17
CA GLY A 36 -1.45 -10.90 -2.30
C GLY A 36 -1.60 -9.86 -1.20
N ASN A 37 -2.12 -8.66 -1.53
CA ASN A 37 -2.40 -7.61 -0.55
C ASN A 37 -3.46 -8.02 0.48
N ILE A 38 -4.57 -8.62 0.04
CA ILE A 38 -5.64 -9.07 0.96
C ILE A 38 -5.10 -10.16 1.90
N LEU A 39 -4.34 -11.12 1.37
CA LEU A 39 -3.73 -12.20 2.15
C LEU A 39 -2.71 -11.67 3.15
N LEU A 40 -1.93 -10.66 2.78
CA LEU A 40 -0.99 -9.99 3.68
C LEU A 40 -1.72 -9.38 4.88
N GLU A 41 -2.81 -8.64 4.65
CA GLU A 41 -3.65 -8.04 5.71
C GLU A 41 -4.32 -9.10 6.59
N MET A 42 -4.57 -10.29 6.05
CA MET A 42 -5.07 -11.45 6.82
C MET A 42 -3.99 -12.17 7.64
N GLY A 43 -2.72 -11.78 7.53
CA GLY A 43 -1.59 -12.47 8.15
C GLY A 43 -1.16 -13.76 7.44
N ARG A 44 -1.67 -14.02 6.23
CA ARG A 44 -1.37 -15.22 5.43
C ARG A 44 -0.15 -14.95 4.54
N TYR A 45 0.99 -14.74 5.17
CA TYR A 45 2.19 -14.17 4.53
C TYR A 45 2.80 -15.04 3.42
N ASP A 46 2.83 -16.36 3.61
CA ASP A 46 3.39 -17.26 2.59
C ASP A 46 2.51 -17.33 1.34
N GLU A 47 1.19 -17.30 1.51
CA GLU A 47 0.25 -17.27 0.40
C GLU A 47 0.29 -15.91 -0.32
N ALA A 48 0.38 -14.81 0.44
CA ALA A 48 0.58 -13.48 -0.13
C ALA A 48 1.83 -13.46 -1.03
N ARG A 49 2.95 -13.98 -0.53
CA ARG A 49 4.20 -14.11 -1.30
C ARG A 49 4.04 -14.94 -2.57
N GLN A 50 3.31 -16.05 -2.52
CA GLN A 50 3.07 -16.88 -3.72
C GLN A 50 2.29 -16.12 -4.79
N HIS A 51 1.25 -15.36 -4.41
CA HIS A 51 0.48 -14.57 -5.36
C HIS A 51 1.28 -13.43 -5.97
N PHE A 52 2.10 -12.73 -5.18
CA PHE A 52 3.03 -11.73 -5.68
C PHE A 52 4.04 -12.32 -6.67
N ALA A 53 4.66 -13.46 -6.33
CA ALA A 53 5.60 -14.14 -7.22
C ALA A 53 4.95 -14.61 -8.53
N ARG A 54 3.70 -15.07 -8.48
CA ARG A 54 2.94 -15.41 -9.69
C ARG A 54 2.66 -14.19 -10.57
N ALA A 55 2.33 -13.04 -9.98
CA ALA A 55 2.12 -11.79 -10.72
C ALA A 55 3.40 -11.32 -11.43
N LEU A 56 4.55 -11.40 -10.74
CA LEU A 56 5.86 -11.10 -11.31
C LEU A 56 6.15 -12.02 -12.50
N LYS A 57 6.12 -13.34 -12.28
CA LYS A 57 6.42 -14.33 -13.32
C LYS A 57 5.54 -14.14 -14.56
N MET A 58 4.25 -13.94 -14.34
CA MET A 58 3.28 -13.72 -15.42
C MET A 58 3.61 -12.48 -16.25
N THR A 59 4.04 -11.40 -15.59
CA THR A 59 4.46 -10.18 -16.27
C THR A 59 5.77 -10.41 -17.03
N GLU A 60 6.74 -11.11 -16.45
CA GLU A 60 8.03 -11.40 -17.06
C GLU A 60 7.91 -12.27 -18.32
N ASP A 61 7.06 -13.30 -18.27
CA ASP A 61 6.81 -14.24 -19.37
C ASP A 61 5.96 -13.61 -20.50
N SER A 62 5.38 -12.43 -20.28
CA SER A 62 4.50 -11.76 -21.25
C SER A 62 5.24 -10.94 -22.32
N ASN A 63 4.48 -10.44 -23.30
CA ASN A 63 4.95 -9.48 -24.30
C ASN A 63 4.82 -8.01 -23.86
N LEU A 64 4.55 -7.74 -22.57
CA LEU A 64 4.49 -6.38 -22.04
C LEU A 64 5.84 -5.68 -22.13
N SER A 65 5.81 -4.35 -22.15
CA SER A 65 7.02 -3.54 -22.32
C SER A 65 8.01 -3.72 -21.16
N ASP A 66 9.29 -3.48 -21.45
CA ASP A 66 10.34 -3.50 -20.42
C ASP A 66 10.07 -2.50 -19.30
N ALA A 67 9.42 -1.38 -19.60
CA ALA A 67 9.01 -0.42 -18.58
C ALA A 67 8.06 -1.05 -17.56
N ILE A 68 7.08 -1.84 -18.01
CA ILE A 68 6.16 -2.57 -17.12
C ILE A 68 6.91 -3.64 -16.36
N LYS A 69 7.75 -4.46 -17.02
CA LYS A 69 8.54 -5.50 -16.36
C LYS A 69 9.49 -4.92 -15.30
N ASN A 70 10.15 -3.81 -15.59
CA ASN A 70 11.02 -3.10 -14.65
C ASN A 70 10.26 -2.57 -13.44
N ASN A 71 9.08 -2.00 -13.66
CA ASN A 71 8.21 -1.57 -12.57
C ASN A 71 7.75 -2.76 -11.72
N THR A 72 7.37 -3.89 -12.32
CA THR A 72 6.95 -5.09 -11.59
C THR A 72 8.09 -5.70 -10.78
N ARG A 73 9.31 -5.79 -11.33
CA ARG A 73 10.50 -6.24 -10.59
C ARG A 73 10.77 -5.36 -9.37
N ARG A 74 10.62 -4.05 -9.51
CA ARG A 74 10.75 -3.14 -8.38
C ARG A 74 9.67 -3.36 -7.33
N PHE A 75 8.39 -3.42 -7.74
CA PHE A 75 7.30 -3.67 -6.81
C PHE A 75 7.38 -5.04 -6.13
N ASP A 76 8.06 -6.03 -6.73
CA ASP A 76 8.35 -7.29 -6.07
C ASP A 76 9.19 -7.08 -4.79
N HIS A 77 10.23 -6.25 -4.82
CA HIS A 77 11.00 -5.87 -3.62
C HIS A 77 10.14 -5.15 -2.56
N TYR A 78 9.23 -4.28 -2.98
CA TYR A 78 8.26 -3.63 -2.08
C TYR A 78 7.37 -4.67 -1.38
N ASN A 79 6.83 -5.62 -2.14
CA ASN A 79 5.97 -6.67 -1.62
C ASN A 79 6.72 -7.63 -0.70
N ARG A 80 7.96 -8.01 -1.05
CA ARG A 80 8.82 -8.86 -0.21
C ARG A 80 9.16 -8.20 1.10
N THR A 81 9.46 -6.90 1.11
CA THR A 81 9.65 -6.13 2.34
C THR A 81 8.43 -6.26 3.26
N ARG A 82 7.23 -6.02 2.73
CA ARG A 82 5.98 -6.08 3.51
C ARG A 82 5.68 -7.48 4.04
N VAL A 83 5.92 -8.53 3.23
CA VAL A 83 5.81 -9.93 3.66
C VAL A 83 6.81 -10.24 4.78
N ALA A 84 8.07 -9.86 4.61
CA ALA A 84 9.14 -10.10 5.59
C ALA A 84 8.83 -9.43 6.93
N LEU A 85 8.37 -8.17 6.93
CA LEU A 85 7.91 -7.48 8.13
C LEU A 85 6.73 -8.18 8.80
N GLY A 86 5.76 -8.68 8.02
CA GLY A 86 4.67 -9.51 8.54
C GLY A 86 5.18 -10.76 9.26
N LYS A 87 6.21 -11.39 8.72
CA LYS A 87 6.87 -12.58 9.28
C LYS A 87 7.90 -12.28 10.38
N LYS A 88 8.06 -11.01 10.79
CA LYS A 88 9.09 -10.55 11.74
C LYS A 88 10.53 -10.84 11.30
N ASP A 89 10.75 -10.97 10.00
CA ASP A 89 12.06 -11.09 9.39
C ASP A 89 12.58 -9.70 8.98
N VAL A 90 13.07 -8.95 9.96
CA VAL A 90 13.53 -7.57 9.77
C VAL A 90 14.79 -7.52 8.90
N ALA A 91 15.63 -8.56 8.95
CA ALA A 91 16.85 -8.62 8.14
C ALA A 91 16.52 -8.67 6.65
N THR A 92 15.63 -9.59 6.25
CA THR A 92 15.14 -9.67 4.86
C THR A 92 14.38 -8.41 4.48
N ALA A 93 13.53 -7.87 5.36
CA ALA A 93 12.80 -6.64 5.08
C ALA A 93 13.73 -5.46 4.73
N LYS A 94 14.82 -5.28 5.48
CA LYS A 94 15.81 -4.23 5.21
C LYS A 94 16.53 -4.43 3.88
N ALA A 95 16.96 -5.65 3.58
CA ALA A 95 17.65 -5.95 2.33
C ALA A 95 16.76 -5.65 1.10
N GLU A 96 15.51 -6.10 1.15
CA GLU A 96 14.54 -5.88 0.08
C GLU A 96 14.14 -4.40 -0.04
N ALA A 97 13.97 -3.69 1.08
CA ALA A 97 13.67 -2.26 1.07
C ALA A 97 14.82 -1.43 0.49
N GLN A 98 16.07 -1.84 0.73
CA GLN A 98 17.25 -1.19 0.19
C GLN A 98 17.32 -1.34 -1.35
N GLU A 99 17.04 -2.53 -1.88
CA GLU A 99 17.00 -2.71 -3.33
C GLU A 99 15.82 -1.95 -3.95
N PHE A 100 14.65 -1.93 -3.29
CA PHE A 100 13.54 -1.07 -3.72
C PHE A 100 13.95 0.40 -3.77
N TRP A 101 14.62 0.91 -2.73
CA TRP A 101 15.08 2.31 -2.64
C TRP A 101 15.97 2.68 -3.82
N LYS A 102 17.02 1.89 -4.07
CA LYS A 102 17.96 2.09 -5.18
C LYS A 102 17.24 2.12 -6.54
N LEU A 103 16.30 1.19 -6.75
CA LEU A 103 15.51 1.13 -7.98
C LEU A 103 14.51 2.30 -8.08
N ALA A 104 13.98 2.78 -6.96
CA ALA A 104 13.10 3.94 -6.89
C ALA A 104 13.85 5.23 -7.24
N GLU A 105 15.04 5.44 -6.69
CA GLU A 105 15.92 6.57 -7.01
C GLU A 105 16.27 6.60 -8.51
N ALA A 106 16.73 5.47 -9.05
CA ALA A 106 17.11 5.35 -10.46
C ALA A 106 15.97 5.64 -11.45
N SER A 107 14.72 5.62 -10.98
CA SER A 107 13.55 5.81 -11.82
C SER A 107 13.10 7.24 -11.99
N ASN A 108 13.64 8.16 -11.19
CA ASN A 108 13.22 9.57 -11.16
C ASN A 108 11.70 9.75 -10.96
N ASN A 109 11.02 8.80 -10.32
CA ASN A 109 9.60 8.88 -10.01
C ASN A 109 9.42 9.23 -8.53
N PRO A 110 8.94 10.44 -8.19
CA PRO A 110 8.79 10.85 -6.79
C PRO A 110 7.77 10.01 -6.02
N PHE A 111 6.81 9.37 -6.69
CA PHE A 111 5.88 8.46 -6.02
C PHE A 111 6.56 7.16 -5.58
N GLN A 112 7.59 6.71 -6.30
CA GLN A 112 8.37 5.53 -5.92
C GLN A 112 9.23 5.82 -4.69
N LEU A 113 9.79 7.03 -4.60
CA LEU A 113 10.52 7.48 -3.40
C LEU A 113 9.59 7.57 -2.17
N LYS A 114 8.35 8.04 -2.33
CA LYS A 114 7.35 8.02 -1.26
C LYS A 114 7.06 6.60 -0.75
N LEU A 115 6.99 5.61 -1.64
CA LEU A 115 6.85 4.20 -1.27
C LEU A 115 8.11 3.68 -0.54
N ALA A 116 9.30 4.16 -0.92
CA ALA A 116 10.54 3.77 -0.26
C ALA A 116 10.59 4.30 1.18
N HIS A 117 10.16 5.56 1.38
CA HIS A 117 9.94 6.15 2.71
C HIS A 117 8.85 5.42 3.51
N GLU A 118 7.76 4.97 2.88
CA GLU A 118 6.78 4.11 3.55
C GLU A 118 7.46 2.83 4.11
N LEU A 119 8.26 2.13 3.30
CA LEU A 119 8.98 0.93 3.76
C LEU A 119 9.96 1.25 4.90
N GLY A 120 10.72 2.33 4.79
CA GLY A 120 11.64 2.78 5.85
C GLY A 120 10.90 3.06 7.17
N GLY A 121 9.74 3.71 7.08
CA GLY A 121 8.85 3.95 8.21
C GLY A 121 8.31 2.67 8.83
N MET A 122 7.87 1.71 8.01
CA MET A 122 7.38 0.42 8.47
C MET A 122 8.47 -0.41 9.19
N ILE A 123 9.70 -0.42 8.65
CA ILE A 123 10.84 -1.08 9.28
C ILE A 123 11.14 -0.42 10.63
N ALA A 124 11.27 0.91 10.67
CA ALA A 124 11.58 1.63 11.90
C ALA A 124 10.52 1.44 13.00
N LEU A 125 9.25 1.30 12.60
CA LEU A 125 8.16 0.93 13.51
C LEU A 125 8.34 -0.46 14.12
N ASP A 126 8.72 -1.47 13.34
CA ASP A 126 8.98 -2.82 13.84
C ASP A 126 10.17 -2.85 14.81
N GLU A 127 11.20 -2.05 14.52
CA GLU A 127 12.36 -1.83 15.38
C GLU A 127 12.07 -0.96 16.61
N LYS A 128 10.85 -0.44 16.76
CA LYS A 128 10.46 0.52 17.80
C LYS A 128 11.28 1.81 17.79
N ASN A 129 11.95 2.13 16.68
CA ASN A 129 12.61 3.41 16.45
C ASN A 129 11.57 4.43 15.97
N TYR A 130 10.74 4.90 16.90
CA TYR A 130 9.59 5.73 16.58
C TYR A 130 9.97 7.11 16.02
N GLU A 131 11.13 7.66 16.39
CA GLU A 131 11.61 8.94 15.83
C GLU A 131 11.93 8.78 14.34
N LYS A 132 12.68 7.74 13.97
CA LYS A 132 12.95 7.44 12.57
C LYS A 132 11.66 7.10 11.81
N ALA A 133 10.77 6.31 12.41
CA ALA A 133 9.49 5.98 11.80
C ALA A 133 8.69 7.23 11.41
N ILE A 134 8.60 8.22 12.31
CA ILE A 134 7.92 9.49 12.04
C ILE A 134 8.61 10.23 10.88
N SER A 135 9.93 10.38 10.95
CA SER A 135 10.70 11.10 9.92
C SER A 135 10.55 10.48 8.52
N GLU A 136 10.52 9.16 8.42
CA GLU A 136 10.29 8.45 7.16
C GLU A 136 8.83 8.57 6.70
N LEU A 137 7.86 8.31 7.58
CA LEU A 137 6.45 8.33 7.21
C LEU A 137 5.94 9.73 6.85
N GLU A 138 6.51 10.81 7.38
CA GLU A 138 6.19 12.18 6.97
C GLU A 138 6.63 12.49 5.53
N GLN A 139 7.63 11.76 5.01
CA GLN A 139 8.08 11.83 3.62
C GLN A 139 7.32 10.86 2.70
N SER A 140 6.52 9.95 3.27
CA SER A 140 5.67 9.01 2.51
C SER A 140 4.41 9.67 1.92
N ASN A 141 3.49 8.88 1.39
CA ASN A 141 2.28 9.41 0.79
C ASN A 141 1.23 9.79 1.85
N MET A 142 1.13 11.08 2.20
CA MET A 142 0.11 11.59 3.13
C MET A 142 -1.35 11.48 2.64
N GLN A 143 -1.58 10.97 1.43
CA GLN A 143 -2.90 10.56 0.91
C GLN A 143 -3.12 9.04 0.99
N ASN A 144 -2.30 8.33 1.77
CA ASN A 144 -2.47 6.92 2.08
C ASN A 144 -2.99 6.78 3.53
N PRO A 145 -4.20 6.25 3.75
CA PRO A 145 -4.73 6.07 5.10
C PRO A 145 -3.90 5.10 5.96
N GLN A 146 -3.15 4.17 5.34
CA GLN A 146 -2.24 3.28 6.07
C GLN A 146 -1.04 4.05 6.65
N ASP A 147 -0.44 4.97 5.89
CA ASP A 147 0.68 5.79 6.37
C ASP A 147 0.22 6.77 7.46
N LEU A 148 -0.96 7.35 7.30
CA LEU A 148 -1.60 8.17 8.35
C LEU A 148 -1.82 7.36 9.63
N TYR A 149 -2.28 6.12 9.52
CA TYR A 149 -2.47 5.24 10.67
C TYR A 149 -1.13 4.86 11.33
N ARG A 150 -0.09 4.57 10.54
CA ARG A 150 1.26 4.30 11.03
C ARG A 150 1.88 5.50 11.76
N LEU A 151 1.67 6.72 11.26
CA LEU A 151 2.05 7.95 11.97
C LEU A 151 1.32 8.07 13.31
N CYS A 152 0.01 7.79 13.33
CA CYS A 152 -0.72 7.77 14.60
C CYS A 152 -0.07 6.82 15.61
N TRP A 153 0.23 5.59 15.18
CA TRP A 153 0.85 4.60 16.06
C TRP A 153 2.23 5.04 16.55
N ALA A 154 3.10 5.56 15.67
CA ALA A 154 4.42 6.05 16.04
C ALA A 154 4.35 7.19 17.08
N TYR A 155 3.47 8.19 16.85
CA TYR A 155 3.27 9.30 17.79
C TYR A 155 2.66 8.83 19.13
N GLN A 156 1.76 7.84 19.09
CA GLN A 156 1.18 7.25 20.30
C GLN A 156 2.25 6.54 21.14
N ALA A 157 3.12 5.75 20.50
CA ALA A 157 4.21 5.04 21.16
C ALA A 157 5.26 5.99 21.78
N ARG A 158 5.43 7.17 21.18
CA ARG A 158 6.24 8.29 21.72
C ARG A 158 5.58 9.06 22.86
N GLY A 159 4.33 8.77 23.20
CA GLY A 159 3.57 9.51 24.21
C GLY A 159 3.03 10.88 23.74
N ASN A 160 3.20 11.25 22.46
CA ASN A 160 2.66 12.49 21.91
C ASN A 160 1.17 12.31 21.55
N ARG A 161 0.32 12.39 22.58
CA ARG A 161 -1.13 12.19 22.45
C ARG A 161 -1.82 13.15 21.49
N ALA A 162 -1.33 14.40 21.38
CA ALA A 162 -1.91 15.40 20.50
C ALA A 162 -1.72 15.02 19.02
N LYS A 163 -0.47 14.72 18.62
CA LYS A 163 -0.16 14.29 17.26
C LYS A 163 -0.76 12.93 16.92
N ALA A 164 -0.75 11.98 17.85
CA ALA A 164 -1.42 10.70 17.66
C ALA A 164 -2.91 10.89 17.32
N ARG A 165 -3.63 11.70 18.11
CA ARG A 165 -5.04 12.02 17.85
C ARG A 165 -5.25 12.66 16.48
N GLU A 166 -4.39 13.59 16.09
CA GLU A 166 -4.44 14.25 14.77
C GLU A 166 -4.38 13.22 13.63
N TYR A 167 -3.34 12.37 13.61
CA TYR A 167 -3.13 11.41 12.52
C TYR A 167 -4.13 10.26 12.54
N CYS A 168 -4.54 9.78 13.71
CA CYS A 168 -5.61 8.79 13.81
C CYS A 168 -6.93 9.35 13.24
N THR A 169 -7.23 10.62 13.50
CA THR A 169 -8.42 11.27 12.95
C THR A 169 -8.32 11.39 11.42
N LYS A 170 -7.15 11.76 10.90
CA LYS A 170 -6.90 11.83 9.45
C LYS A 170 -7.07 10.47 8.77
N ALA A 171 -6.54 9.39 9.35
CA ALA A 171 -6.69 8.04 8.83
C ALA A 171 -8.17 7.57 8.88
N ALA A 172 -8.81 7.71 10.04
CA ALA A 172 -10.18 7.24 10.26
C ALA A 172 -11.22 8.03 9.44
N ARG A 173 -10.95 9.30 9.14
CA ARG A 173 -11.81 10.17 8.32
C ARG A 173 -11.29 10.34 6.90
N PHE A 174 -10.32 9.52 6.49
CA PHE A 174 -9.79 9.59 5.14
C PHE A 174 -10.89 9.26 4.14
N ASN A 175 -11.11 10.17 3.20
CA ASN A 175 -12.13 10.04 2.18
C ASN A 175 -11.44 9.81 0.82
N SER A 176 -11.14 8.54 0.51
CA SER A 176 -10.48 8.14 -0.74
C SER A 176 -11.41 8.35 -1.95
N LEU A 177 -10.86 8.83 -3.08
CA LEU A 177 -11.58 8.98 -4.36
C LEU A 177 -11.47 7.69 -5.23
N PRO A 178 -12.45 7.41 -6.13
CA PRO A 178 -13.18 8.37 -6.97
C PRO A 178 -14.70 8.40 -6.72
N LEU A 179 -15.23 9.54 -6.27
CA LEU A 179 -16.67 9.74 -6.09
C LEU A 179 -17.12 11.02 -6.80
N ILE A 180 -17.71 10.86 -7.98
CA ILE A 180 -18.42 11.94 -8.69
C ILE A 180 -19.54 12.55 -7.82
N ASN A 181 -20.04 11.80 -6.84
CA ASN A 181 -20.99 12.26 -5.84
C ASN A 181 -20.40 13.20 -4.78
N LEU A 182 -19.08 13.12 -4.50
CA LEU A 182 -18.41 14.13 -3.65
C LEU A 182 -18.48 15.51 -4.33
N ALA A 183 -18.42 15.55 -5.67
CA ALA A 183 -18.58 16.77 -6.45
C ALA A 183 -20.01 17.33 -6.43
N PHE A 184 -21.04 16.49 -6.29
CA PHE A 184 -22.44 16.94 -6.29
C PHE A 184 -22.89 17.60 -4.98
N VAL A 185 -22.35 17.19 -3.84
CA VAL A 185 -22.86 17.63 -2.52
C VAL A 185 -21.96 18.67 -1.85
N ARG A 186 -20.63 18.64 -2.12
CA ARG A 186 -19.68 19.55 -1.47
C ARG A 186 -19.99 21.02 -1.75
N ALA A 187 -20.46 21.33 -2.97
CA ALA A 187 -20.89 22.68 -3.35
C ALA A 187 -22.18 23.14 -2.63
N LYS A 188 -23.12 22.22 -2.35
CA LYS A 188 -24.36 22.53 -1.61
C LYS A 188 -24.07 22.74 -0.12
N ALA A 189 -23.22 21.89 0.45
CA ALA A 189 -22.86 21.94 1.87
C ALA A 189 -22.06 23.20 2.24
N LEU A 190 -21.08 23.61 1.41
CA LEU A 190 -20.32 24.84 1.67
C LEU A 190 -21.21 26.09 1.58
N LYS A 191 -22.22 26.10 0.70
CA LYS A 191 -23.15 27.23 0.55
C LYS A 191 -24.03 27.45 1.79
N MET A 192 -24.51 26.37 2.41
CA MET A 192 -25.27 26.46 3.67
C MET A 192 -24.41 26.93 4.84
N MET A 193 -23.10 26.64 4.85
CA MET A 193 -22.20 27.09 5.93
C MET A 193 -21.86 28.59 5.85
N VAL A 194 -21.99 29.21 4.67
CA VAL A 194 -21.72 30.65 4.46
C VAL A 194 -23.01 31.48 4.49
N ALA A 195 -24.18 30.84 4.32
CA ALA A 195 -25.47 31.46 4.55
C ALA A 195 -25.66 31.68 6.06
N LYS A 196 -25.49 32.92 6.52
CA LYS A 196 -25.83 33.33 7.89
C LYS A 196 -27.31 33.06 8.17
N GLY A 197 -27.62 32.63 9.39
CA GLY A 197 -28.89 32.98 10.02
C GLY A 197 -28.95 34.49 10.29
#